data_AF-A0A525WI27-F1
#
_entry.id   AF-A0A525WI27-F1
#
_cell.length_a   1.000
_cell.length_b   1.000
_cell.length_c   1.000
_cell.angle_alpha   90.00
_cell.angle_beta   90.00
_cell.angle_gamma   90.00
#
_symmetry.space_group_name_H-M   'P 1'
#
loop_
_entity.id
_entity.type
_entity.pdbx_description
1 polymer ?
#
loop_
_entity_poly.entity_id
_entity_poly.type
_entity_poly.pdbx_seq_one_letter_code
_entity_poly.pdbx_strand_id
1 'polypeptide(L)'
;MKIALGTAQFGLPYGVANQTGQVTRSAAKAMLGLAAANGIDTIDTAIAYGESEAYLGEVGIQGFKLVTKLPAVPDGCGDVEVWVQGQVAASLTRLGV
;
A
#
# COMPACT_ATOMS: atom_id res chain seq x y z
N MET A 1 1.96 -17.49 8.44
CA MET A 1 2.60 -16.42 9.23
C MET A 1 1.51 -15.62 9.97
N LYS A 2 1.78 -15.04 11.15
CA LYS A 2 0.82 -14.15 11.88
C LYS A 2 1.10 -12.66 11.70
N ILE A 3 2.01 -12.29 10.78
CA ILE A 3 2.51 -10.93 10.58
C ILE A 3 2.37 -10.57 9.10
N ALA A 4 1.92 -9.34 8.84
CA ALA A 4 1.92 -8.69 7.54
C ALA A 4 2.74 -7.39 7.63
N LEU A 5 3.30 -6.94 6.51
CA LEU A 5 4.03 -5.67 6.44
C LEU A 5 3.07 -4.52 6.13
N GLY A 6 2.86 -3.62 7.09
CA GLY A 6 2.10 -2.39 6.87
C GLY A 6 2.94 -1.31 6.18
N THR A 7 2.36 -0.59 5.22
CA THR A 7 3.11 0.32 4.34
C THR A 7 2.71 1.79 4.44
N ALA A 8 2.04 2.24 5.50
CA ALA A 8 1.64 3.65 5.65
C ALA A 8 2.82 4.64 5.49
N GLN A 9 4.00 4.30 6.03
CA GLN A 9 5.21 5.13 5.90
C GLN A 9 5.86 5.11 4.51
N PHE A 10 5.40 4.24 3.60
CA PHE A 10 5.91 4.19 2.23
C PHE A 10 5.30 5.32 1.40
N GLY A 11 4.10 5.79 1.74
CA GLY A 11 3.43 6.88 1.03
C GLY A 11 3.31 8.18 1.81
N LEU A 12 3.62 8.20 3.12
CA LEU A 12 3.45 9.35 4.01
C LEU A 12 4.59 9.45 5.04
N PRO A 13 4.91 10.65 5.56
CA PRO A 13 5.72 10.81 6.77
C PRO A 13 4.89 10.47 8.02
N TYR A 14 4.50 9.20 8.15
CA TYR A 14 3.56 8.71 9.15
C TYR A 14 4.24 8.10 10.39
N GLY A 15 3.58 8.12 11.56
CA GLY A 15 3.97 7.36 12.75
C GLY A 15 4.67 8.17 13.84
N VAL A 16 4.34 7.89 15.11
CA VAL A 16 4.82 8.66 16.28
C VAL A 16 6.35 8.66 16.44
N ALA A 17 7.00 7.56 16.04
CA ALA A 17 8.45 7.39 16.11
C ALA A 17 9.17 7.81 14.81
N ASN A 18 8.45 8.34 13.82
CA ASN A 18 9.05 8.69 12.55
C ASN A 18 9.88 9.98 12.68
N GLN A 19 11.19 9.84 12.53
CA GLN A 19 12.15 10.96 12.54
C GLN A 19 12.71 11.27 11.14
N THR A 20 12.47 10.39 10.16
CA THR A 20 13.12 10.41 8.85
C THR A 20 12.17 10.72 7.69
N GLY A 21 10.87 10.81 7.95
CA GLY A 21 9.85 11.06 6.94
C GLY A 21 9.42 9.79 6.21
N GLN A 22 9.05 9.93 4.94
CA GLN A 22 8.64 8.82 4.08
C GLN A 22 9.85 7.90 3.78
N VAL A 23 9.60 6.59 3.75
CA VAL A 23 10.65 5.57 3.47
C VAL A 23 11.25 5.80 2.08
N THR A 24 12.58 5.65 1.96
CA THR A 24 13.28 5.74 0.67
C THR A 24 13.16 4.44 -0.14
N ARG A 25 13.20 4.52 -1.47
CA ARG A 25 12.94 3.35 -2.35
C ARG A 25 13.92 2.21 -2.13
N SER A 26 15.18 2.53 -1.83
CA SER A 26 16.20 1.55 -1.48
C SER A 26 15.90 0.85 -0.15
N ALA A 27 15.49 1.61 0.88
CA ALA A 27 15.07 1.05 2.16
C ALA A 27 13.81 0.19 2.02
N ALA A 28 12.82 0.64 1.24
CA ALA A 28 11.62 -0.14 0.95
C ALA A 28 11.94 -1.49 0.29
N LYS A 29 12.83 -1.51 -0.71
CA LYS A 29 13.31 -2.76 -1.33
C LYS A 29 13.99 -3.68 -0.32
N ALA A 30 14.83 -3.13 0.55
CA ALA A 30 15.49 -3.90 1.60
C ALA A 30 14.49 -4.48 2.62
N MET A 31 13.48 -3.69 3.01
CA MET A 31 12.40 -4.13 3.92
C MET A 31 11.57 -5.26 3.31
N LEU A 32 11.18 -5.14 2.04
CA LEU A 32 10.45 -6.19 1.31
C LEU A 32 11.29 -7.47 1.18
N GLY A 33 12.58 -7.34 0.81
CA GLY A 33 13.50 -8.47 0.74
C GLY A 33 13.63 -9.18 2.09
N LEU A 34 13.76 -8.43 3.18
CA LEU A 34 13.83 -8.98 4.54
C LEU A 34 12.52 -9.67 4.93
N ALA A 35 11.37 -9.09 4.60
CA ALA A 35 10.06 -9.69 4.85
C ALA A 35 9.93 -11.04 4.13
N ALA A 36 10.23 -11.09 2.83
CA ALA A 36 10.20 -12.32 2.04
C ALA A 36 11.16 -13.40 2.58
N ALA A 37 12.39 -13.01 2.92
CA ALA A 37 13.39 -13.93 3.48
C ALA A 37 12.97 -14.54 4.83
N ASN A 38 12.09 -13.86 5.57
CA ASN A 38 11.52 -14.35 6.83
C ASN A 38 10.12 -14.96 6.66
N GLY A 39 9.67 -15.21 5.42
CA GLY A 39 8.39 -15.83 5.10
C GLY A 39 7.15 -14.95 5.31
N ILE A 40 7.33 -13.65 5.54
CA ILE A 40 6.22 -12.69 5.53
C ILE A 40 5.82 -12.51 4.07
N ASP A 41 4.60 -12.91 3.74
CA ASP A 41 4.10 -12.98 2.37
C ASP A 41 2.95 -12.00 2.10
N THR A 42 2.59 -11.15 3.06
CA THR A 42 1.42 -10.27 2.97
C THR A 42 1.81 -8.81 3.19
N ILE A 43 1.37 -7.93 2.29
CA ILE A 43 1.51 -6.49 2.36
C ILE A 43 0.14 -5.87 2.65
N ASP A 44 0.11 -4.93 3.59
CA ASP A 44 -1.06 -4.14 3.93
C ASP A 44 -0.84 -2.67 3.56
N THR A 45 -1.67 -2.16 2.66
CA THR A 45 -1.70 -0.77 2.20
C THR A 45 -3.13 -0.21 2.19
N ALA A 46 -3.30 1.02 1.72
CA ALA A 46 -4.59 1.66 1.51
C ALA A 46 -4.44 2.86 0.55
N ILE A 47 -5.51 3.21 -0.14
CA ILE A 47 -5.60 4.46 -0.91
C ILE A 47 -5.31 5.69 -0.03
N ALA A 48 -5.74 5.64 1.23
CA ALA A 48 -5.53 6.75 2.18
C ALA A 48 -4.07 6.90 2.66
N TYR A 49 -3.17 5.96 2.32
CA TYR A 49 -1.77 6.00 2.73
C TYR A 49 -0.91 6.82 1.76
N GLY A 50 -1.40 8.01 1.35
CA GLY A 50 -0.72 8.89 0.41
C GLY A 50 -0.32 8.16 -0.87
N GLU A 51 0.97 8.22 -1.21
CA GLU A 51 1.49 7.61 -2.44
C GLU A 51 1.80 6.10 -2.32
N SER A 52 1.37 5.43 -1.24
CA SER A 52 1.86 4.08 -0.92
C SER A 52 1.56 3.06 -2.02
N GLU A 53 0.40 3.11 -2.68
CA GLU A 53 0.06 2.16 -3.75
C GLU A 53 0.96 2.34 -4.96
N ALA A 54 1.10 3.57 -5.46
CA ALA A 54 1.96 3.90 -6.60
C ALA A 54 3.43 3.57 -6.30
N TYR A 55 3.87 3.90 -5.10
CA TYR A 55 5.22 3.62 -4.62
C TYR A 55 5.52 2.11 -4.60
N LEU A 56 4.58 1.28 -4.14
CA LEU A 56 4.73 -0.17 -4.15
C LEU A 56 4.75 -0.74 -5.56
N GLY A 57 3.92 -0.20 -6.46
CA GLY A 57 3.94 -0.55 -7.88
C GLY A 57 5.30 -0.29 -8.53
N GLU A 58 5.94 0.86 -8.22
CA GLU A 58 7.29 1.19 -8.70
C GLU A 58 8.38 0.28 -8.12
N VAL A 59 8.26 -0.07 -6.83
CA VAL A 59 9.26 -0.86 -6.11
C VAL A 59 9.23 -2.33 -6.51
N GLY A 60 8.05 -2.84 -6.84
CA GLY A 60 7.79 -4.24 -7.15
C GLY A 60 7.39 -5.04 -5.92
N ILE A 61 6.25 -5.72 -6.02
CA ILE A 61 5.63 -6.51 -4.94
C ILE A 61 5.34 -7.96 -5.38
N GLN A 62 6.03 -8.45 -6.41
CA GLN A 62 5.81 -9.79 -6.94
C GLN A 62 6.05 -10.85 -5.85
N GLY A 63 5.13 -11.81 -5.73
CA GLY A 63 5.18 -12.88 -4.74
C GLY A 63 4.55 -12.55 -3.38
N PHE A 64 4.13 -11.30 -3.16
CA PHE A 64 3.32 -10.94 -1.99
C PHE A 64 1.82 -11.03 -2.29
N LYS A 65 1.06 -11.44 -1.28
CA LYS A 65 -0.38 -11.21 -1.18
C LYS A 65 -0.60 -9.75 -0.78
N LEU A 66 -1.59 -9.12 -1.41
CA LEU A 66 -1.83 -7.70 -1.21
C LEU A 66 -3.20 -7.44 -0.60
N VAL A 67 -3.23 -6.59 0.42
CA VAL A 67 -4.43 -6.00 0.98
C VAL A 67 -4.35 -4.50 0.73
N THR A 68 -5.32 -3.95 0.00
CA THR A 68 -5.55 -2.50 -0.07
C THR A 68 -6.98 -2.19 0.38
N LYS A 69 -7.23 -0.92 0.71
CA LYS A 69 -8.47 -0.47 1.33
C LYS A 69 -8.98 0.77 0.61
N LEU A 70 -10.30 0.80 0.45
CA LEU A 70 -11.01 1.97 -0.05
C LEU A 70 -11.01 3.08 1.01
N PRO A 71 -11.03 4.36 0.59
CA PRO A 71 -11.30 5.46 1.50
C PRO A 71 -12.79 5.43 1.92
N ALA A 72 -13.19 6.37 2.78
CA ALA A 72 -14.60 6.60 3.03
C ALA A 72 -15.33 6.93 1.72
N VAL A 73 -16.58 6.45 1.59
CA VAL A 73 -17.43 6.81 0.46
C VAL A 73 -17.64 8.33 0.45
N PRO A 74 -17.43 9.02 -0.67
CA PRO A 74 -17.62 10.46 -0.75
C PRO A 74 -19.06 10.88 -0.46
N ASP A 75 -19.23 12.04 0.18
CA ASP A 75 -20.55 12.64 0.35
C ASP A 75 -21.21 12.90 -1.02
N GLY A 76 -22.50 12.56 -1.13
CA GLY A 76 -23.23 12.71 -2.39
C GLY A 76 -22.84 11.71 -3.49
N CYS A 77 -22.14 10.61 -3.16
CA CYS A 77 -21.88 9.53 -4.09
C CYS A 77 -23.20 8.94 -4.60
N GLY A 78 -23.51 9.16 -5.89
CA GLY A 78 -24.76 8.71 -6.49
C GLY A 78 -24.85 7.19 -6.66
N ASP A 79 -23.75 6.58 -7.11
CA ASP A 79 -23.65 5.13 -7.30
C ASP A 79 -22.38 4.60 -6.63
N VAL A 80 -22.56 3.96 -5.47
CA VAL A 80 -21.47 3.41 -4.66
C VAL A 80 -20.80 2.24 -5.37
N GLU A 81 -21.53 1.44 -6.13
CA GLU A 81 -20.96 0.29 -6.84
C GLU A 81 -20.00 0.74 -7.92
N VAL A 82 -20.42 1.68 -8.77
CA VAL A 82 -19.55 2.27 -9.81
C VAL A 82 -18.33 2.94 -9.19
N TRP A 83 -18.51 3.66 -8.07
CA TRP A 83 -17.41 4.28 -7.36
C TRP A 83 -16.41 3.25 -6.82
N VAL A 84 -16.88 2.18 -6.17
CA VAL A 84 -16.04 1.08 -5.66
C VAL A 84 -15.25 0.46 -6.80
N GLN A 85 -15.91 0.10 -7.91
CA GLN A 85 -15.24 -0.51 -9.06
C GLN A 85 -14.17 0.42 -9.65
N GLY A 86 -14.46 1.72 -9.74
CA GLY A 86 -13.49 2.73 -10.18
C GLY A 86 -12.27 2.83 -9.25
N GLN A 87 -12.47 2.80 -7.94
CA GLN A 87 -11.36 2.83 -6.97
C GLN A 87 -10.52 1.55 -7.03
N VAL A 88 -11.16 0.37 -7.14
CA VAL A 88 -10.47 -0.92 -7.30
C VAL A 88 -9.60 -0.91 -8.56
N ALA A 89 -10.16 -0.51 -9.71
CA ALA A 89 -9.41 -0.41 -10.97
C ALA A 89 -8.22 0.57 -10.87
N ALA A 90 -8.42 1.71 -10.20
CA ALA A 90 -7.36 2.69 -9.97
C ALA A 90 -6.26 2.15 -9.04
N SER A 91 -6.62 1.38 -8.01
CA SER A 91 -5.65 0.70 -7.14
C SER A 91 -4.82 -0.32 -7.93
N LEU A 92 -5.45 -1.17 -8.75
CA LEU A 92 -4.73 -2.14 -9.60
C LEU A 92 -3.69 -1.42 -10.49
N THR A 93 -4.11 -0.30 -11.10
CA THR A 93 -3.23 0.54 -11.92
C THR A 93 -2.05 1.08 -11.12
N ARG A 94 -2.29 1.68 -9.94
CA ARG A 94 -1.22 2.24 -9.09
C ARG A 94 -0.26 1.15 -8.60
N LEU A 95 -0.78 -0.02 -8.26
CA LEU A 95 -0.01 -1.16 -7.76
C LEU A 95 0.73 -1.93 -8.85
N GLY A 96 0.45 -1.64 -10.14
CA GLY A 96 1.10 -2.27 -11.27
C GLY A 96 0.76 -3.76 -11.40
N VAL A 97 -0.48 -4.14 -11.09
CA VAL A 97 -0.98 -5.54 -11.12
C VAL A 97 -2.15 -5.73 -12.08
#